data_AF-A0AA36JQA5-F1
#
_entry.id   AF-A0AA36JQA5-F1
#
_cell.length_a   1.000
_cell.length_b   1.000
_cell.length_c   1.000
_cell.angle_alpha   90.00
_cell.angle_beta   90.00
_cell.angle_gamma   90.00
#
_symmetry.space_group_name_H-M   'P 1'
#
loop_
_entity.id
_entity.type
_entity.pdbx_description
1 polymer ?
#
loop_
_entity_poly.entity_id
_entity_poly.type
_entity_poly.pdbx_seq_one_letter_code
_entity_poly.pdbx_strand_id
1 'polypeptide(L)'
;MTEELESLVPSTLSRLSHVSARPLSAVCIFGCGVLTFVALASARWAGDAPLAPSESLEAAAITRAWEPAGRPSLFCFALMVPNTAERGLLEEAARLKTSLFACDEHMIFSNEPGQVWGSPISVLWGVDLWCGKNFTPVEFGGAGPSGPWTTANTRVFKIVWDAVLRSGRWKYYDWTVKMDADTVFLPWNLRGALRLPQFVDAQNKPQGAYLKNCPMGLYGGLEALSWHAILAMSQRMNQCPYVPQEDAWLRTCLQRLGVFAAEAYGAFCLRGCDIDMANVLQSKGQPAPEGMCPTHYGMCEGLHAAFHAYKTPWQYSQCHQKAAAAVA
;
A
#
# COMPACT_ATOMS: atom_id res chain seq x y z
N MET A 1 41.63 41.75 10.35
CA MET A 1 41.43 42.01 11.78
C MET A 1 40.37 41.04 12.24
N THR A 2 40.73 39.77 12.43
CA THR A 2 41.44 39.13 13.59
C THR A 2 40.39 38.44 14.44
N GLU A 3 40.24 37.12 14.30
CA GLU A 3 40.74 36.05 15.21
C GLU A 3 39.55 35.60 16.10
N GLU A 4 39.34 34.37 16.60
CA GLU A 4 39.93 33.02 16.61
C GLU A 4 38.82 32.15 17.30
N LEU A 5 38.41 30.95 16.87
CA LEU A 5 38.98 29.62 17.15
C LEU A 5 39.58 29.40 18.54
N GLU A 6 38.88 28.66 19.42
CA GLU A 6 39.38 27.60 20.34
C GLU A 6 38.24 27.19 21.30
N SER A 7 37.73 25.94 21.30
CA SER A 7 38.25 24.75 21.98
C SER A 7 38.46 24.96 23.50
N LEU A 8 37.76 24.17 24.34
CA LEU A 8 38.28 23.67 25.62
C LEU A 8 37.35 22.61 26.25
N VAL A 9 37.86 21.38 26.24
CA VAL A 9 37.49 20.24 27.08
C VAL A 9 38.27 20.33 28.39
N PRO A 10 37.74 19.87 29.54
CA PRO A 10 38.57 19.40 30.64
C PRO A 10 38.47 17.89 30.85
N SER A 11 39.64 17.26 30.75
CA SER A 11 39.98 15.91 31.21
C SER A 11 40.24 15.86 32.72
N THR A 12 39.95 14.72 33.37
CA THR A 12 40.81 13.92 34.29
C THR A 12 39.93 12.91 35.07
N LEU A 13 40.07 11.59 34.85
CA LEU A 13 40.93 10.63 35.59
C LEU A 13 40.65 10.64 37.12
N SER A 14 40.24 9.59 37.81
CA SER A 14 40.75 8.21 37.81
C SER A 14 40.10 7.38 38.95
N ARG A 15 39.85 6.07 38.76
CA ARG A 15 40.36 4.98 39.63
C ARG A 15 39.87 3.60 39.19
N LEU A 16 40.86 2.72 39.06
CA LEU A 16 40.81 1.28 38.78
C LEU A 16 40.73 0.46 40.07
N SER A 17 40.56 -0.86 39.87
CA SER A 17 40.57 -2.04 40.78
C SER A 17 39.17 -2.52 41.20
N HIS A 18 38.75 -3.76 40.97
CA HIS A 18 39.50 -5.02 41.13
C HIS A 18 39.22 -6.10 40.06
N VAL A 19 40.30 -6.85 39.82
CA VAL A 19 40.41 -8.13 39.10
C VAL A 19 39.94 -9.27 39.99
N SER A 20 39.22 -10.25 39.42
CA SER A 20 39.42 -11.67 39.77
C SER A 20 38.91 -12.55 38.63
N ALA A 21 39.74 -13.50 38.22
CA ALA A 21 39.53 -14.43 37.13
C ALA A 21 39.75 -15.87 37.61
N ARG A 22 39.17 -16.80 36.83
CA ARG A 22 39.50 -18.24 36.64
C ARG A 22 38.65 -19.28 37.44
N PRO A 23 38.73 -20.59 37.12
CA PRO A 23 38.10 -21.29 35.96
C PRO A 23 37.55 -22.69 36.37
N LEU A 24 37.48 -23.65 35.42
CA LEU A 24 37.30 -25.13 35.50
C LEU A 24 35.88 -25.61 35.08
N SER A 25 35.67 -26.24 33.91
CA SER A 25 36.07 -27.60 33.46
C SER A 25 35.46 -28.73 34.28
N ALA A 26 34.52 -29.49 33.69
CA ALA A 26 34.49 -30.96 33.71
C ALA A 26 33.32 -31.53 32.89
N VAL A 27 33.67 -32.35 31.91
CA VAL A 27 32.85 -33.40 31.28
C VAL A 27 32.76 -34.57 32.25
N CYS A 28 31.62 -35.26 32.34
CA CYS A 28 31.56 -36.68 32.71
C CYS A 28 30.29 -37.35 32.14
N ILE A 29 30.52 -38.37 31.30
CA ILE A 29 29.59 -39.43 30.89
C ILE A 29 29.62 -40.56 31.95
N PHE A 30 28.62 -41.46 31.91
CA PHE A 30 28.39 -42.74 32.62
C PHE A 30 27.13 -42.62 33.52
N GLY A 31 26.11 -43.48 33.47
CA GLY A 31 25.86 -44.74 32.79
C GLY A 31 24.71 -45.46 33.53
N CYS A 32 23.94 -46.29 32.81
CA CYS A 32 23.13 -47.43 33.27
C CYS A 32 22.24 -47.34 34.53
N GLY A 33 20.94 -47.59 34.36
CA GLY A 33 20.03 -47.92 35.47
C GLY A 33 18.64 -48.32 34.97
N VAL A 34 18.49 -49.59 34.61
CA VAL A 34 17.22 -50.27 34.29
C VAL A 34 16.39 -50.43 35.56
N LEU A 35 15.10 -50.08 35.51
CA LEU A 35 14.09 -50.67 36.40
C LEU A 35 12.82 -50.99 35.60
N THR A 36 12.68 -52.27 35.32
CA THR A 36 11.50 -52.99 34.86
C THR A 36 10.47 -53.14 35.98
N PHE A 37 9.19 -53.30 35.61
CA PHE A 37 8.13 -54.20 36.13
C PHE A 37 6.78 -53.52 35.85
N VAL A 38 5.68 -54.15 35.40
CA VAL A 38 5.34 -55.40 34.72
C VAL A 38 3.89 -55.18 34.23
N ALA A 39 3.51 -55.85 33.14
CA ALA A 39 2.22 -55.73 32.45
C ALA A 39 0.99 -56.17 33.25
N LEU A 40 -0.21 -55.77 32.80
CA LEU A 40 -1.37 -56.67 32.65
C LEU A 40 -2.26 -56.20 31.49
N ALA A 41 -2.77 -57.19 30.74
CA ALA A 41 -3.51 -57.14 29.48
C ALA A 41 -4.89 -56.46 29.61
N SER A 42 -5.70 -56.14 28.59
CA SER A 42 -6.00 -56.81 27.30
C SER A 42 -7.11 -56.01 26.60
N ALA A 43 -7.09 -55.85 25.27
CA ALA A 43 -8.31 -55.78 24.45
C ALA A 43 -8.01 -55.78 22.94
N ARG A 44 -8.26 -56.95 22.35
CA ARG A 44 -8.73 -57.30 20.99
C ARG A 44 -8.59 -56.29 19.85
N TRP A 45 -7.91 -56.79 18.80
CA TRP A 45 -7.99 -56.34 17.41
C TRP A 45 -9.40 -56.47 16.83
N ALA A 46 -9.88 -55.39 16.22
CA ALA A 46 -10.78 -55.36 15.07
C ALA A 46 -10.13 -54.32 14.13
N GLY A 47 -9.61 -54.69 12.97
CA GLY A 47 -10.41 -54.99 11.78
C GLY A 47 -10.23 -53.82 10.82
N ASP A 48 -9.60 -54.10 9.68
CA ASP A 48 -9.12 -53.15 8.68
C ASP A 48 -10.20 -52.17 8.21
N ALA A 49 -9.94 -50.86 8.35
CA ALA A 49 -10.64 -49.82 7.61
C ALA A 49 -9.76 -49.38 6.43
N PRO A 50 -10.26 -49.37 5.19
CA PRO A 50 -9.47 -48.99 4.02
C PRO A 50 -9.05 -47.52 4.13
N LEU A 51 -7.75 -47.28 3.96
CA LEU A 51 -7.18 -45.94 3.85
C LEU A 51 -7.83 -45.22 2.67
N ALA A 52 -8.53 -44.12 2.97
CA ALA A 52 -9.02 -43.20 1.95
C ALA A 52 -7.83 -42.66 1.13
N PRO A 53 -7.99 -42.41 -0.19
CA PRO A 53 -6.88 -41.95 -1.02
C PRO A 53 -6.37 -40.62 -0.49
N SER A 54 -5.05 -40.48 -0.41
CA SER A 54 -4.39 -39.22 -0.12
C SER A 54 -4.73 -38.21 -1.22
N GLU A 55 -5.71 -37.35 -0.97
CA GLU A 55 -5.90 -36.17 -1.79
C GLU A 55 -4.65 -35.29 -1.65
N SER A 56 -4.02 -35.08 -2.80
CA SER A 56 -2.83 -34.27 -3.01
C SER A 56 -2.96 -32.88 -2.38
N LEU A 57 -1.91 -32.45 -1.69
CA LEU A 57 -1.69 -31.09 -1.18
C LEU A 57 -1.54 -30.01 -2.28
N GLU A 58 -1.99 -30.29 -3.50
CA GLU A 58 -2.01 -29.35 -4.61
C GLU A 58 -3.46 -28.92 -4.87
N ALA A 59 -3.68 -27.60 -4.80
CA ALA A 59 -4.93 -26.90 -5.12
C ALA A 59 -6.02 -26.84 -4.02
N ALA A 60 -5.65 -26.48 -2.80
CA ALA A 60 -6.51 -25.58 -2.02
C ALA A 60 -6.48 -24.17 -2.65
N ALA A 61 -6.95 -24.07 -3.90
CA ALA A 61 -7.32 -22.80 -4.48
C ALA A 61 -8.46 -22.27 -3.60
N ILE A 62 -8.22 -21.14 -2.93
CA ILE A 62 -9.25 -20.38 -2.25
C ILE A 62 -10.18 -19.85 -3.35
N THR A 63 -11.05 -20.69 -3.89
CA THR A 63 -12.17 -20.27 -4.71
C THR A 63 -13.22 -19.75 -3.76
N ARG A 64 -13.11 -18.47 -3.39
CA ARG A 64 -14.26 -17.75 -2.84
C ARG A 64 -15.28 -17.74 -3.98
N ALA A 65 -16.37 -18.48 -3.81
CA ALA A 65 -17.52 -18.35 -4.69
C ALA A 65 -17.94 -16.87 -4.64
N TRP A 66 -17.86 -16.21 -5.80
CA TRP A 66 -18.36 -14.85 -6.00
C TRP A 66 -19.85 -14.83 -5.64
N GLU A 67 -20.23 -14.10 -4.58
CA GLU A 67 -21.64 -13.77 -4.37
C GLU A 67 -22.02 -12.61 -5.30
N PRO A 68 -22.95 -12.81 -6.24
CA PRO A 68 -23.43 -11.71 -7.05
C PRO A 68 -24.30 -10.78 -6.18
N ALA A 69 -24.00 -9.48 -6.23
CA ALA A 69 -24.70 -8.36 -5.59
C ALA A 69 -24.27 -7.94 -4.15
N GLY A 70 -23.05 -8.29 -3.72
CA GLY A 70 -22.44 -7.70 -2.53
C GLY A 70 -21.98 -6.23 -2.70
N ARG A 71 -21.75 -5.53 -1.59
CA ARG A 71 -20.96 -4.29 -1.55
C ARG A 71 -19.49 -4.66 -1.78
N PRO A 72 -18.80 -4.19 -2.85
CA PRO A 72 -17.39 -4.47 -3.04
C PRO A 72 -16.60 -4.05 -1.80
N SER A 73 -15.86 -5.00 -1.24
CA SER A 73 -15.09 -4.81 -0.02
C SER A 73 -13.72 -4.21 -0.35
N LEU A 74 -13.30 -3.21 0.43
CA LEU A 74 -12.12 -2.40 0.18
C LEU A 74 -11.14 -2.51 1.36
N PHE A 75 -9.93 -2.94 1.06
CA PHE A 75 -8.77 -2.78 1.94
C PHE A 75 -7.96 -1.57 1.49
N CYS A 76 -7.81 -0.57 2.36
CA CYS A 76 -7.16 0.68 2.00
C CYS A 76 -5.86 0.90 2.76
N PHE A 77 -4.89 1.58 2.14
CA PHE A 77 -3.72 2.02 2.88
C PHE A 77 -3.18 3.35 2.38
N ALA A 78 -2.47 4.04 3.28
CA ALA A 78 -1.75 5.26 2.97
C ALA A 78 -0.34 5.20 3.56
N LEU A 79 0.60 5.88 2.91
CA LEU A 79 1.88 6.24 3.49
C LEU A 79 1.78 7.67 4.03
N MET A 80 2.32 7.90 5.23
CA MET A 80 2.38 9.21 5.87
C MET A 80 3.83 9.54 6.21
N VAL A 81 4.34 10.64 5.66
CA VAL A 81 5.60 11.26 6.06
C VAL A 81 5.39 11.99 7.39
N PRO A 82 6.10 11.62 8.48
CA PRO A 82 5.88 12.24 9.79
C PRO A 82 6.32 13.70 9.79
N ASN A 83 5.75 14.47 10.71
CA ASN A 83 6.05 15.91 10.89
C ASN A 83 5.78 16.77 9.63
N THR A 84 4.84 16.32 8.78
CA THR A 84 4.33 17.07 7.62
C THR A 84 2.83 17.33 7.75
N ALA A 85 2.26 18.07 6.79
CA ALA A 85 0.82 18.30 6.70
C ALA A 85 0.00 17.01 6.49
N GLU A 86 0.63 15.91 6.04
CA GLU A 86 -0.04 14.63 5.77
C GLU A 86 -0.74 14.07 7.01
N ARG A 87 -0.15 14.22 8.21
CA ARG A 87 -0.82 13.82 9.46
C ARG A 87 -2.15 14.53 9.63
N GLY A 88 -2.17 15.85 9.47
CA GLY A 88 -3.38 16.64 9.61
C GLY A 88 -4.45 16.30 8.56
N LEU A 89 -4.02 15.96 7.35
CA LEU A 89 -4.93 15.51 6.28
C LEU A 89 -5.57 14.16 6.61
N LEU A 90 -4.80 13.20 7.12
CA LEU A 90 -5.33 11.90 7.56
C LEU A 90 -6.23 12.05 8.80
N GLU A 91 -5.88 12.91 9.76
CA GLU A 91 -6.74 13.21 10.91
C GLU A 91 -8.06 13.83 10.48
N GLU A 92 -8.05 14.72 9.48
CA GLU A 92 -9.26 15.31 8.92
C GLU A 92 -10.11 14.28 8.15
N ALA A 93 -9.48 13.39 7.38
CA ALA A 93 -10.17 12.26 6.75
C ALA A 93 -10.86 11.37 7.79
N ALA A 94 -10.20 11.13 8.93
CA ALA A 94 -10.76 10.37 10.04
C ALA A 94 -11.95 11.08 10.69
N ARG A 95 -11.81 12.39 10.96
CA ARG A 95 -12.86 13.24 11.53
C ARG A 95 -14.12 13.25 10.63
N LEU A 96 -13.92 13.29 9.32
CA LEU A 96 -14.98 13.23 8.32
C LEU A 96 -15.52 11.82 8.05
N LYS A 97 -14.92 10.77 8.65
CA LYS A 97 -15.25 9.36 8.42
C LYS A 97 -15.24 8.99 6.93
N THR A 98 -14.18 9.41 6.24
CA THR A 98 -14.05 9.25 4.79
C THR A 98 -12.70 8.64 4.41
N SER A 99 -12.50 8.41 3.12
CA SER A 99 -11.25 7.89 2.56
C SER A 99 -10.84 6.57 3.23
N LEU A 100 -9.60 6.41 3.69
CA LEU A 100 -9.16 5.16 4.32
C LEU A 100 -10.05 4.73 5.52
N PHE A 101 -10.63 5.70 6.24
CA PHE A 101 -11.48 5.45 7.42
C PHE A 101 -12.93 5.04 7.05
N ALA A 102 -13.28 5.01 5.76
CA ALA A 102 -14.56 4.48 5.25
C ALA A 102 -14.39 3.21 4.39
N CYS A 103 -13.18 2.66 4.35
CA CYS A 103 -12.90 1.33 3.84
C CYS A 103 -13.30 0.26 4.87
N ASP A 104 -13.39 -0.99 4.43
CA ASP A 104 -13.77 -2.10 5.32
C ASP A 104 -12.63 -2.42 6.30
N GLU A 105 -11.39 -2.20 5.88
CA GLU A 105 -10.21 -2.23 6.72
C GLU A 105 -9.11 -1.34 6.15
N HIS A 106 -8.21 -0.83 7.01
CA HIS A 106 -7.13 0.04 6.58
C HIS A 106 -5.79 -0.16 7.30
N MET A 107 -4.72 0.31 6.65
CA MET A 107 -3.37 0.47 7.21
C MET A 107 -2.84 1.88 6.98
N ILE A 108 -2.08 2.39 7.94
CA ILE A 108 -1.31 3.63 7.79
C ILE A 108 0.14 3.27 8.01
N PHE A 109 0.99 3.52 7.01
CA PHE A 109 2.43 3.33 7.09
C PHE A 109 3.12 4.65 7.40
N SER A 110 4.17 4.60 8.20
CA SER A 110 5.11 5.70 8.43
C SER A 110 6.44 5.12 8.92
N ASN A 111 7.48 5.91 9.05
CA ASN A 111 8.76 5.46 9.64
C ASN A 111 8.91 5.87 11.12
N GLU A 112 7.90 6.50 11.71
CA GLU A 112 7.82 6.81 13.14
C GLU A 112 6.66 6.05 13.82
N PRO A 113 6.84 5.53 15.04
CA PRO A 113 5.77 4.88 15.78
C PRO A 113 4.68 5.86 16.22
N GLY A 114 3.46 5.34 16.41
CA GLY A 114 2.35 6.10 16.95
C GLY A 114 1.01 5.67 16.37
N GLN A 115 0.07 6.61 16.34
CA GLN A 115 -1.24 6.43 15.76
C GLN A 115 -1.72 7.70 15.07
N VAL A 116 -2.70 7.55 14.18
CA VAL A 116 -3.48 8.62 13.57
C VAL A 116 -4.93 8.36 13.91
N TRP A 117 -5.55 9.23 14.70
CA TRP A 117 -6.96 9.09 15.11
C TRP A 117 -7.30 7.69 15.67
N GLY A 118 -6.45 7.15 16.56
CA GLY A 118 -6.61 5.81 17.15
C GLY A 118 -6.24 4.64 16.22
N SER A 119 -5.93 4.90 14.95
CA SER A 119 -5.43 3.87 14.03
C SER A 119 -3.92 3.71 14.19
N PRO A 120 -3.42 2.51 14.55
CA PRO A 120 -2.00 2.29 14.76
C PRO A 120 -1.20 2.43 13.47
N ILE A 121 -0.02 3.02 13.58
CA ILE A 121 0.93 3.11 12.47
C ILE A 121 1.68 1.79 12.33
N SER A 122 1.74 1.28 11.10
CA SER A 122 2.62 0.18 10.70
C SER A 122 4.00 0.76 10.36
N VAL A 123 4.94 0.63 11.30
CA VAL A 123 6.23 1.32 11.23
C VAL A 123 7.19 0.65 10.24
N LEU A 124 7.72 1.45 9.31
CA LEU A 124 8.76 1.10 8.35
C LEU A 124 10.14 1.44 8.94
N TRP A 125 10.60 0.61 9.88
CA TRP A 125 11.86 0.83 10.60
C TRP A 125 13.05 0.97 9.65
N GLY A 126 13.86 2.02 9.85
CA GLY A 126 15.08 2.26 9.09
C GLY A 126 14.85 2.74 7.65
N VAL A 127 13.61 3.04 7.26
CA VAL A 127 13.30 3.60 5.94
C VAL A 127 13.30 5.12 6.01
N ASP A 128 14.09 5.77 5.15
CA ASP A 128 14.00 7.21 4.94
C ASP A 128 12.84 7.50 3.99
N LEU A 129 11.82 8.19 4.50
CA LEU A 129 10.67 8.63 3.70
C LEU A 129 10.92 9.96 3.01
N TRP A 130 11.99 10.67 3.38
CA TRP A 130 12.38 11.90 2.72
C TRP A 130 13.21 11.55 1.49
N CYS A 131 12.70 11.90 0.32
CA CYS A 131 13.51 11.87 -0.91
C CYS A 131 14.54 13.00 -0.78
N GLY A 132 15.75 12.68 -0.33
CA GLY A 132 16.81 13.66 -0.11
C GLY A 132 17.05 14.51 -1.37
N LYS A 133 17.23 15.83 -1.21
CA LYS A 133 17.52 16.76 -2.31
C LYS A 133 18.92 16.60 -2.92
N ASN A 134 19.70 15.63 -2.46
CA ASN A 134 21.04 15.38 -2.99
C ASN A 134 20.91 14.64 -4.31
N PHE A 135 21.43 15.25 -5.37
CA PHE A 135 21.50 14.70 -6.73
C PHE A 135 22.25 13.36 -6.74
N THR A 136 21.57 12.25 -6.46
CA THR A 136 22.05 10.95 -6.91
C THR A 136 21.66 10.84 -8.40
N PRO A 137 22.55 10.39 -9.30
CA PRO A 137 22.27 10.31 -10.74
C PRO A 137 21.08 9.41 -11.14
N VAL A 138 20.38 8.81 -10.17
CA VAL A 138 19.32 7.81 -10.38
C VAL A 138 17.95 8.26 -9.82
N GLU A 139 17.86 9.37 -9.08
CA GLU A 139 16.63 9.67 -8.29
C GLU A 139 15.98 11.04 -8.54
N PHE A 140 16.33 11.73 -9.62
CA PHE A 140 15.48 12.81 -10.08
C PHE A 140 14.99 12.47 -11.48
N GLY A 141 13.72 12.08 -11.53
CA GLY A 141 12.97 12.22 -12.76
C GLY A 141 13.16 13.66 -13.23
N GLY A 142 13.46 13.81 -14.53
CA GLY A 142 13.49 15.13 -15.14
C GLY A 142 12.17 15.87 -14.91
N ALA A 143 12.10 17.11 -15.41
CA ALA A 143 10.85 17.86 -15.43
C ALA A 143 9.73 16.97 -16.00
N GLY A 144 8.90 16.44 -15.11
CA GLY A 144 7.69 15.77 -15.50
C GLY A 144 6.65 16.84 -15.79
N PRO A 145 5.52 16.45 -16.36
CA PRO A 145 4.43 17.38 -16.65
C PRO A 145 3.96 18.18 -15.41
N SER A 146 4.14 17.62 -14.20
CA SER A 146 3.84 18.28 -12.91
C SER A 146 4.89 19.28 -12.42
N GLY A 147 5.95 19.55 -13.19
CA GLY A 147 7.03 20.48 -12.85
C GLY A 147 8.40 19.83 -12.63
N PRO A 148 9.43 20.63 -12.31
CA PRO A 148 10.84 20.19 -12.20
C PRO A 148 11.16 19.25 -11.03
N TRP A 149 10.14 18.70 -10.35
CA TRP A 149 10.28 17.90 -9.14
C TRP A 149 9.38 16.67 -9.17
N THR A 150 9.47 15.84 -10.22
CA THR A 150 8.88 14.49 -10.12
C THR A 150 9.68 13.68 -9.12
N THR A 151 9.08 13.42 -7.96
CA THR A 151 9.71 12.67 -6.88
C THR A 151 9.92 11.23 -7.34
N ALA A 152 11.17 10.76 -7.37
CA ALA A 152 11.47 9.35 -7.58
C ALA A 152 11.18 8.56 -6.29
N ASN A 153 9.90 8.29 -6.04
CA ASN A 153 9.42 7.67 -4.80
C ASN A 153 9.29 6.13 -4.87
N THR A 154 9.63 5.50 -6.01
CA THR A 154 9.43 4.05 -6.20
C THR A 154 10.15 3.20 -5.17
N ARG A 155 11.34 3.59 -4.70
CA ARG A 155 12.07 2.80 -3.69
C ARG A 155 11.26 2.63 -2.40
N VAL A 156 10.69 3.73 -1.91
CA VAL A 156 9.86 3.74 -0.70
C VAL A 156 8.59 2.92 -0.92
N PHE A 157 7.89 3.14 -2.03
CA PHE A 157 6.64 2.43 -2.27
C PHE A 157 6.81 0.95 -2.59
N LYS A 158 7.94 0.51 -3.15
CA LYS A 158 8.25 -0.93 -3.23
C LYS A 158 8.27 -1.56 -1.85
N ILE A 159 8.80 -0.89 -0.83
CA ILE A 159 8.80 -1.36 0.56
C ILE A 159 7.38 -1.36 1.14
N VAL A 160 6.59 -0.31 0.86
CA VAL A 160 5.19 -0.22 1.31
C VAL A 160 4.35 -1.34 0.71
N TRP A 161 4.40 -1.53 -0.61
CA TRP A 161 3.68 -2.59 -1.30
C TRP A 161 4.11 -3.97 -0.81
N ASP A 162 5.40 -4.21 -0.61
CA ASP A 162 5.92 -5.43 -0.01
C ASP A 162 5.39 -5.66 1.43
N ALA A 163 5.28 -4.61 2.25
CA ALA A 163 4.67 -4.68 3.57
C ALA A 163 3.16 -4.99 3.52
N VAL A 164 2.43 -4.37 2.59
CA VAL A 164 1.02 -4.69 2.31
C VAL A 164 0.87 -6.16 1.94
N LEU A 165 1.68 -6.66 1.01
CA LEU A 165 1.64 -8.06 0.55
C LEU A 165 1.91 -9.03 1.71
N ARG A 166 2.94 -8.76 2.53
CA ARG A 166 3.28 -9.56 3.72
C ARG A 166 2.22 -9.54 4.81
N SER A 167 1.47 -8.45 4.95
CA SER A 167 0.40 -8.35 5.96
C SER A 167 -0.68 -9.42 5.77
N GLY A 168 -0.90 -9.87 4.52
CA GLY A 168 -1.96 -10.80 4.17
C GLY A 168 -3.39 -10.26 4.34
N ARG A 169 -3.59 -9.03 4.83
CA ARG A 169 -4.92 -8.44 5.08
C ARG A 169 -5.73 -8.30 3.79
N TRP A 170 -5.06 -7.94 2.70
CA TRP A 170 -5.65 -7.84 1.36
C TRP A 170 -6.40 -9.11 0.92
N LYS A 171 -6.05 -10.29 1.45
CA LYS A 171 -6.67 -11.57 1.06
C LYS A 171 -8.16 -11.64 1.38
N TYR A 172 -8.65 -10.81 2.30
CA TYR A 172 -10.03 -10.84 2.77
C TYR A 172 -10.96 -9.86 2.03
N TYR A 173 -10.43 -9.05 1.12
CA TYR A 173 -11.17 -7.96 0.45
C TYR A 173 -11.09 -8.07 -1.07
N ASP A 174 -12.12 -7.60 -1.75
CA ASP A 174 -12.22 -7.70 -3.21
C ASP A 174 -11.20 -6.77 -3.91
N TRP A 175 -10.91 -5.63 -3.29
CA TRP A 175 -10.01 -4.61 -3.82
C TRP A 175 -9.04 -4.09 -2.76
N THR A 176 -7.78 -3.90 -3.16
CA THR A 176 -6.77 -3.17 -2.42
C THR A 176 -6.58 -1.79 -3.03
N VAL A 177 -6.66 -0.75 -2.20
CA VAL A 177 -6.63 0.65 -2.62
C VAL A 177 -5.50 1.37 -1.89
N LYS A 178 -4.49 1.81 -2.63
CA LYS A 178 -3.52 2.78 -2.14
C LYS A 178 -4.08 4.18 -2.32
N MET A 179 -3.89 5.06 -1.35
CA MET A 179 -4.20 6.48 -1.48
C MET A 179 -3.09 7.36 -0.88
N ASP A 180 -2.82 8.51 -1.50
CA ASP A 180 -1.93 9.54 -0.97
C ASP A 180 -2.68 10.40 0.05
N ALA A 181 -2.03 10.80 1.15
CA ALA A 181 -2.68 11.50 2.26
C ALA A 181 -3.44 12.79 1.86
N ASP A 182 -3.07 13.42 0.75
CA ASP A 182 -3.70 14.61 0.15
C ASP A 182 -4.78 14.31 -0.89
N THR A 183 -5.26 13.06 -0.95
CA THR A 183 -6.36 12.63 -1.81
C THR A 183 -7.66 12.55 -1.04
N VAL A 184 -8.66 13.32 -1.47
CA VAL A 184 -10.04 13.19 -0.99
C VAL A 184 -10.66 11.99 -1.70
N PHE A 185 -10.72 10.87 -0.99
CA PHE A 185 -11.28 9.62 -1.48
C PHE A 185 -12.67 9.36 -0.90
N LEU A 186 -13.63 8.99 -1.76
CA LEU A 186 -15.02 8.66 -1.45
C LEU A 186 -15.26 7.16 -1.74
N PRO A 187 -15.04 6.26 -0.77
CA PRO A 187 -15.15 4.81 -0.97
C PRO A 187 -16.51 4.34 -1.50
N TRP A 188 -17.60 5.06 -1.21
CA TRP A 188 -18.93 4.72 -1.71
C TRP A 188 -19.07 4.96 -3.21
N ASN A 189 -18.48 6.03 -3.75
CA ASN A 189 -18.46 6.30 -5.19
C ASN A 189 -17.63 5.23 -5.92
N LEU A 190 -16.48 4.83 -5.36
CA LEU A 190 -15.71 3.72 -5.91
C LEU A 190 -16.51 2.41 -5.93
N ARG A 191 -17.20 2.07 -4.84
CA ARG A 191 -18.07 0.89 -4.79
C ARG A 191 -19.21 0.95 -5.80
N GLY A 192 -19.76 2.15 -6.04
CA GLY A 192 -20.74 2.38 -7.10
C GLY A 192 -20.17 2.05 -8.49
N ALA A 193 -18.98 2.57 -8.80
CA ALA A 193 -18.28 2.26 -10.04
C ALA A 193 -17.97 0.76 -10.17
N LEU A 194 -17.41 0.14 -9.14
CA LEU A 194 -17.00 -1.27 -9.14
C LEU A 194 -18.16 -2.27 -9.33
N ARG A 195 -19.41 -1.85 -9.15
CA ARG A 195 -20.60 -2.67 -9.43
C ARG A 195 -21.01 -2.67 -10.90
N LEU A 196 -20.46 -1.78 -11.73
CA LEU A 196 -20.79 -1.74 -13.14
C LEU A 196 -20.24 -3.01 -13.84
N PRO A 197 -20.97 -3.59 -14.81
CA PRO A 197 -20.62 -4.88 -15.41
C PRO A 197 -19.18 -4.96 -15.92
N GLN A 198 -18.67 -3.90 -16.54
CA GLN A 198 -17.30 -3.88 -17.05
C GLN A 198 -16.22 -4.05 -15.98
N PHE A 199 -16.46 -3.58 -14.74
CA PHE A 199 -15.51 -3.72 -13.64
C PHE A 199 -15.68 -5.05 -12.92
N VAL A 200 -16.92 -5.56 -12.82
CA VAL A 200 -17.19 -6.92 -12.35
C VAL A 200 -16.54 -7.96 -13.27
N ASP A 201 -16.66 -7.79 -14.58
CA ASP A 201 -16.02 -8.66 -15.56
C ASP A 201 -14.49 -8.54 -15.51
N ALA A 202 -13.96 -7.32 -15.31
CA ALA A 202 -12.53 -7.08 -15.23
C ALA A 202 -11.88 -7.72 -14.00
N GLN A 203 -12.47 -7.57 -12.80
CA GLN A 203 -11.93 -8.19 -11.58
C GLN A 203 -11.96 -9.73 -11.64
N ASN A 204 -12.97 -10.31 -12.30
CA ASN A 204 -13.16 -11.76 -12.39
C ASN A 204 -12.25 -12.42 -13.43
N LYS A 205 -11.46 -11.64 -14.19
CA LYS A 205 -10.45 -12.20 -15.09
C LYS A 205 -9.41 -12.99 -14.27
N PRO A 206 -8.89 -14.13 -14.76
CA PRO A 206 -7.85 -14.89 -14.05
C PRO A 206 -6.60 -14.07 -13.69
N GLN A 207 -6.22 -13.15 -14.58
CA GLN A 207 -5.11 -12.22 -14.37
C GLN A 207 -5.44 -11.05 -13.42
N GLY A 208 -6.70 -10.88 -13.04
CA GLY A 208 -7.21 -9.72 -12.33
C GLY A 208 -7.17 -8.43 -13.13
N ALA A 209 -7.63 -7.35 -12.50
CA ALA A 209 -7.59 -6.01 -13.05
C ALA A 209 -7.06 -4.97 -12.06
N TYR A 210 -6.51 -3.89 -12.62
CA TYR A 210 -6.32 -2.62 -11.93
C TYR A 210 -7.14 -1.53 -12.62
N LEU A 211 -7.58 -0.54 -11.86
CA LEU A 211 -8.32 0.60 -12.41
C LEU A 211 -7.34 1.59 -13.02
N LYS A 212 -7.38 1.75 -14.34
CA LYS A 212 -6.62 2.77 -15.06
C LYS A 212 -7.30 4.12 -14.85
N ASN A 213 -6.80 4.87 -13.87
CA ASN A 213 -7.37 6.12 -13.37
C ASN A 213 -7.06 7.35 -14.24
N CYS A 214 -6.23 7.20 -15.27
CA CYS A 214 -5.88 8.24 -16.22
C CYS A 214 -5.72 7.65 -17.64
N PRO A 215 -6.03 8.36 -18.74
CA PRO A 215 -5.80 7.84 -20.09
C PRO A 215 -4.34 7.41 -20.37
N MET A 216 -3.37 8.03 -19.67
CA MET A 216 -1.94 7.66 -19.73
C MET A 216 -1.59 6.39 -18.93
N GLY A 217 -2.46 5.90 -18.05
CA GLY A 217 -2.17 4.77 -17.17
C GLY A 217 -2.67 4.97 -15.74
N LEU A 218 -1.88 4.49 -14.77
CA LEU A 218 -1.98 4.92 -13.38
C LEU A 218 -1.30 6.27 -13.24
N TYR A 219 -1.92 7.16 -12.47
CA TYR A 219 -1.41 8.49 -12.21
C TYR A 219 -1.83 8.94 -10.81
N GLY A 220 -0.90 9.55 -10.06
CA GLY A 220 -1.24 10.36 -8.89
C GLY A 220 -1.56 9.60 -7.61
N GLY A 221 -2.68 9.96 -6.99
CA GLY A 221 -2.91 9.74 -5.55
C GLY A 221 -3.88 8.62 -5.18
N LEU A 222 -4.33 7.78 -6.13
CA LEU A 222 -5.15 6.62 -5.80
C LEU A 222 -5.03 5.49 -6.83
N GLU A 223 -4.58 4.34 -6.37
CA GLU A 223 -4.35 3.14 -7.17
C GLU A 223 -5.20 1.99 -6.61
N ALA A 224 -6.09 1.41 -7.43
CA ALA A 224 -6.99 0.33 -7.02
C ALA A 224 -6.74 -0.94 -7.81
N LEU A 225 -6.40 -2.02 -7.10
CA LEU A 225 -6.09 -3.34 -7.64
C LEU A 225 -7.09 -4.36 -7.10
N SER A 226 -7.70 -5.15 -7.99
CA SER A 226 -8.54 -6.28 -7.61
C SER A 226 -7.72 -7.37 -6.89
N TRP A 227 -8.40 -8.27 -6.20
CA TRP A 227 -7.77 -9.37 -5.48
C TRP A 227 -6.82 -10.19 -6.39
N HIS A 228 -7.26 -10.58 -7.59
CA HIS A 228 -6.45 -11.36 -8.53
C HIS A 228 -5.20 -10.57 -8.99
N ALA A 229 -5.29 -9.25 -9.11
CA ALA A 229 -4.15 -8.40 -9.43
C ALA A 229 -3.12 -8.34 -8.29
N ILE A 230 -3.57 -8.19 -7.05
CA ILE A 230 -2.69 -8.25 -5.87
C ILE A 230 -2.08 -9.64 -5.70
N LEU A 231 -2.84 -10.71 -5.95
CA LEU A 231 -2.29 -12.06 -5.94
C LEU A 231 -1.13 -12.19 -6.94
N ALA A 232 -1.33 -11.75 -8.19
CA ALA A 232 -0.28 -11.77 -9.21
C ALA A 232 0.96 -11.00 -8.76
N MET A 233 0.77 -9.82 -8.14
CA MET A 233 1.87 -9.02 -7.59
C MET A 233 2.56 -9.73 -6.41
N SER A 234 1.81 -10.34 -5.50
CA SER A 234 2.34 -11.07 -4.33
C SER A 234 3.31 -12.20 -4.72
N GLN A 235 3.08 -12.81 -5.88
CA GLN A 235 3.88 -13.95 -6.36
C GLN A 235 5.07 -13.53 -7.21
N ARG A 236 5.01 -12.37 -7.87
CA ARG A 236 5.91 -12.03 -8.99
C ARG A 236 6.41 -10.58 -9.00
N MET A 237 6.20 -9.80 -7.95
CA MET A 237 6.67 -8.40 -7.87
C MET A 237 8.20 -8.27 -8.04
N ASN A 238 8.97 -9.31 -7.70
CA ASN A 238 10.42 -9.36 -7.94
C ASN A 238 10.82 -9.33 -9.43
N GLN A 239 9.90 -9.62 -10.36
CA GLN A 239 10.12 -9.57 -11.81
C GLN A 239 9.88 -8.17 -12.40
N CYS A 240 9.40 -7.22 -11.59
CA CYS A 240 9.02 -5.90 -12.07
C CYS A 240 10.25 -5.00 -12.29
N PRO A 241 10.38 -4.37 -13.47
CA PRO A 241 11.49 -3.49 -13.77
C PRO A 241 11.44 -2.24 -12.87
N TYR A 242 12.59 -1.61 -12.64
CA TYR A 242 12.63 -0.35 -11.92
C TYR A 242 12.19 0.80 -12.85
N VAL A 243 11.29 1.64 -12.34
CA VAL A 243 10.89 2.93 -12.91
C VAL A 243 10.93 3.93 -11.76
N PRO A 244 11.42 5.18 -11.91
CA PRO A 244 11.60 6.06 -10.75
C PRO A 244 10.31 6.52 -10.06
N GLN A 245 9.24 6.76 -10.82
CA GLN A 245 7.95 7.24 -10.34
C GLN A 245 7.03 6.07 -9.97
N GLU A 246 6.41 6.09 -8.78
CA GLU A 246 5.65 4.95 -8.25
C GLU A 246 4.48 4.51 -9.13
N ASP A 247 3.60 5.42 -9.51
CA ASP A 247 2.45 5.14 -10.36
C ASP A 247 2.87 4.52 -11.71
N ALA A 248 3.93 5.04 -12.32
CA ALA A 248 4.54 4.51 -13.52
C ALA A 248 5.19 3.13 -13.28
N TRP A 249 5.88 2.94 -12.15
CA TRP A 249 6.45 1.65 -11.75
C TRP A 249 5.35 0.61 -11.56
N LEU A 250 4.30 0.93 -10.80
CA LEU A 250 3.20 0.03 -10.50
C LEU A 250 2.47 -0.37 -11.78
N ARG A 251 2.18 0.60 -12.66
CA ARG A 251 1.65 0.34 -14.00
C ARG A 251 2.54 -0.62 -14.78
N THR A 252 3.84 -0.33 -14.90
CA THR A 252 4.77 -1.16 -15.67
C THR A 252 4.90 -2.56 -15.07
N CYS A 253 4.87 -2.67 -13.74
CA CYS A 253 4.85 -3.92 -13.01
C CYS A 253 3.59 -4.74 -13.35
N LEU A 254 2.40 -4.17 -13.20
CA LEU A 254 1.13 -4.84 -13.47
C LEU A 254 1.02 -5.29 -14.94
N GLN A 255 1.48 -4.46 -15.88
CA GLN A 255 1.59 -4.80 -17.30
C GLN A 255 2.53 -5.99 -17.53
N ARG A 256 3.71 -5.99 -16.89
CA ARG A 256 4.67 -7.11 -16.96
C ARG A 256 4.08 -8.41 -16.41
N LEU A 257 3.20 -8.31 -15.41
CA LEU A 257 2.53 -9.45 -14.79
C LEU A 257 1.29 -9.94 -15.57
N GLY A 258 0.90 -9.23 -16.63
CA GLY A 258 -0.27 -9.54 -17.45
C GLY A 258 -1.60 -9.14 -16.84
N VAL A 259 -1.61 -8.30 -15.80
CA VAL A 259 -2.84 -7.81 -15.15
C VAL A 259 -3.60 -6.91 -16.12
N PHE A 260 -4.92 -7.07 -16.17
CA PHE A 260 -5.77 -6.31 -17.08
C PHE A 260 -5.92 -4.84 -16.63
N ALA A 261 -5.75 -3.91 -17.57
CA ALA A 261 -5.99 -2.49 -17.33
C ALA A 261 -7.46 -2.16 -17.61
N ALA A 262 -8.28 -1.99 -16.58
CA ALA A 262 -9.67 -1.60 -16.73
C ALA A 262 -9.77 -0.07 -16.84
N GLU A 263 -10.26 0.44 -17.97
CA GLU A 263 -10.43 1.89 -18.18
C GLU A 263 -11.42 2.45 -17.14
N ALA A 264 -10.93 3.32 -16.27
CA ALA A 264 -11.68 3.85 -15.14
C ALA A 264 -11.46 5.35 -14.93
N TYR A 265 -10.82 6.05 -15.88
CA TYR A 265 -10.44 7.45 -15.74
C TYR A 265 -11.63 8.38 -15.42
N GLY A 266 -12.84 8.03 -15.83
CA GLY A 266 -14.03 8.81 -15.47
C GLY A 266 -14.46 8.71 -14.00
N ALA A 267 -13.94 7.73 -13.25
CA ALA A 267 -14.17 7.62 -11.81
C ALA A 267 -13.19 8.48 -10.99
N PHE A 268 -12.24 9.20 -11.60
CA PHE A 268 -11.19 9.93 -10.87
C PHE A 268 -10.99 11.35 -11.42
N CYS A 269 -10.71 12.29 -10.52
CA CYS A 269 -10.33 13.67 -10.83
C CYS A 269 -8.95 13.94 -10.23
N LEU A 270 -7.89 13.83 -11.03
CA LEU A 270 -6.51 13.83 -10.54
C LEU A 270 -5.74 14.98 -11.19
N ARG A 271 -5.29 15.92 -10.36
CA ARG A 271 -4.38 17.00 -10.76
C ARG A 271 -3.17 16.42 -11.47
N GLY A 272 -2.86 16.94 -12.65
CA GLY A 272 -1.84 16.38 -13.54
C GLY A 272 -2.50 15.60 -14.66
N CYS A 273 -3.20 14.49 -14.38
CA CYS A 273 -3.92 13.74 -15.42
C CYS A 273 -4.84 14.66 -16.25
N ASP A 274 -5.65 15.49 -15.60
CA ASP A 274 -6.62 16.36 -16.29
C ASP A 274 -5.94 17.45 -17.14
N ILE A 275 -4.88 18.07 -16.62
CA ILE A 275 -4.17 19.19 -17.26
C ILE A 275 -3.24 18.66 -18.35
N ASP A 276 -2.48 17.62 -18.05
CA ASP A 276 -1.48 17.04 -18.93
C ASP A 276 -2.14 16.35 -20.13
N MET A 277 -3.26 15.65 -19.91
CA MET A 277 -4.04 15.11 -21.03
C MET A 277 -4.73 16.21 -21.83
N ALA A 278 -5.28 17.24 -21.21
CA ALA A 278 -5.86 18.36 -21.97
C ALA A 278 -4.80 18.98 -22.91
N ASN A 279 -3.59 19.22 -22.40
CA ASN A 279 -2.47 19.73 -23.19
C ASN A 279 -2.04 18.74 -24.30
N VAL A 280 -1.90 17.45 -23.99
CA VAL A 280 -1.53 16.41 -24.96
C VAL A 280 -2.58 16.25 -26.05
N LEU A 281 -3.86 16.23 -25.69
CA LEU A 281 -4.96 16.04 -26.64
C LEU A 281 -5.16 17.29 -27.49
N GLN A 282 -5.07 18.48 -26.89
CA GLN A 282 -5.07 19.74 -27.62
C GLN A 282 -3.92 19.80 -28.63
N SER A 283 -2.70 19.39 -28.24
CA SER A 283 -1.55 19.32 -29.14
C SER A 283 -1.76 18.37 -30.34
N LYS A 284 -2.67 17.40 -30.21
CA LYS A 284 -3.03 16.41 -31.24
C LYS A 284 -4.34 16.72 -31.95
N GLY A 285 -5.01 17.83 -31.61
CA GLY A 285 -6.34 18.17 -32.14
C GLY A 285 -7.44 17.17 -31.74
N GLN A 286 -7.26 16.44 -30.64
CA GLN A 286 -8.21 15.44 -30.13
C GLN A 286 -9.01 16.00 -28.95
N PRO A 287 -10.31 15.65 -28.82
CA PRO A 287 -11.07 16.02 -27.63
C PRO A 287 -10.67 15.17 -26.42
N ALA A 288 -10.90 15.69 -25.21
CA ALA A 288 -10.84 14.90 -23.97
C ALA A 288 -11.80 13.69 -24.06
N PRO A 289 -11.39 12.49 -23.63
CA PRO A 289 -12.29 11.34 -23.54
C PRO A 289 -13.52 11.67 -22.72
N GLU A 290 -14.68 11.15 -23.15
CA GLU A 290 -15.93 11.30 -22.41
C GLU A 290 -15.78 10.76 -20.98
N GLY A 291 -16.31 11.49 -20.00
CA GLY A 291 -16.24 11.16 -18.59
C GLY A 291 -14.94 11.56 -17.89
N MET A 292 -13.88 11.93 -18.63
CA MET A 292 -12.67 12.49 -18.03
C MET A 292 -12.98 13.80 -17.31
N CYS A 293 -12.43 13.97 -16.09
CA CYS A 293 -12.61 15.17 -15.30
C CYS A 293 -12.05 16.39 -16.06
N PRO A 294 -12.89 17.33 -16.54
CA PRO A 294 -12.44 18.40 -17.40
C PRO A 294 -11.77 19.49 -16.55
N THR A 295 -10.51 19.31 -16.18
CA THR A 295 -9.66 20.29 -15.44
C THR A 295 -10.18 20.74 -14.07
N HIS A 296 -11.23 20.11 -13.54
CA HIS A 296 -12.00 20.58 -12.39
C HIS A 296 -11.73 19.81 -11.09
N TYR A 297 -10.57 19.15 -10.93
CA TYR A 297 -10.25 18.50 -9.65
C TYR A 297 -10.48 19.46 -8.46
N GLY A 298 -10.06 20.73 -8.59
CA GLY A 298 -10.25 21.76 -7.56
C GLY A 298 -11.70 22.14 -7.24
N MET A 299 -12.67 21.80 -8.10
CA MET A 299 -14.09 22.10 -7.90
C MET A 299 -14.80 21.04 -7.06
N CYS A 300 -14.30 19.80 -7.06
CA CYS A 300 -14.88 18.67 -6.32
C CYS A 300 -16.33 18.37 -6.73
N GLU A 301 -16.63 18.51 -8.01
CA GLU A 301 -17.94 18.28 -8.61
C GLU A 301 -17.98 16.91 -9.31
N GLY A 302 -19.18 16.37 -9.46
CA GLY A 302 -19.39 15.10 -10.16
C GLY A 302 -19.27 13.86 -9.27
N LEU A 303 -19.65 12.71 -9.82
CA LEU A 303 -19.69 11.42 -9.12
C LEU A 303 -18.35 10.68 -9.27
N HIS A 304 -17.27 11.28 -8.77
CA HIS A 304 -15.94 10.68 -8.81
C HIS A 304 -15.58 10.01 -7.47
N ALA A 305 -14.81 8.93 -7.54
CA ALA A 305 -14.27 8.22 -6.40
C ALA A 305 -13.17 9.02 -5.70
N ALA A 306 -12.33 9.74 -6.43
CA ALA A 306 -11.21 10.48 -5.83
C ALA A 306 -11.00 11.85 -6.46
N PHE A 307 -10.58 12.78 -5.61
CA PHE A 307 -10.11 14.09 -5.99
C PHE A 307 -8.72 14.30 -5.40
N HIS A 308 -7.75 14.64 -6.23
CA HIS A 308 -6.36 14.85 -5.80
C HIS A 308 -5.78 16.07 -6.53
N ALA A 309 -5.04 16.98 -5.91
CA ALA A 309 -4.47 16.94 -4.54
C ALA A 309 -4.92 18.14 -3.69
N TYR A 310 -5.01 17.97 -2.36
CA TYR A 310 -5.33 19.03 -1.39
C TYR A 310 -4.30 19.10 -0.27
N LYS A 311 -3.67 20.26 -0.10
CA LYS A 311 -2.47 20.37 0.73
C LYS A 311 -2.74 20.78 2.18
N THR A 312 -3.98 21.10 2.54
CA THR A 312 -4.36 21.46 3.91
C THR A 312 -5.66 20.76 4.34
N PRO A 313 -5.83 20.49 5.65
CA PRO A 313 -7.08 19.95 6.19
C PRO A 313 -8.31 20.76 5.77
N TRP A 314 -8.23 22.09 5.79
CA TRP A 314 -9.35 22.94 5.38
C TRP A 314 -9.74 22.72 3.91
N GLN A 315 -8.77 22.71 2.99
CA GLN A 315 -9.02 22.44 1.57
C GLN A 315 -9.64 21.05 1.37
N TYR A 316 -9.14 20.06 2.10
CA TYR A 316 -9.66 18.70 2.11
C TYR A 316 -11.14 18.68 2.54
N SER A 317 -11.49 19.31 3.66
CA SER A 317 -12.88 19.35 4.14
C SER A 317 -13.82 20.03 3.15
N GLN A 318 -13.39 21.15 2.56
CA GLN A 318 -14.20 21.87 1.57
C GLN A 318 -14.49 20.98 0.36
N CYS A 319 -13.48 20.28 -0.14
CA CYS A 319 -13.65 19.35 -1.24
C CYS A 319 -14.59 18.20 -0.88
N HIS A 320 -14.36 17.56 0.26
CA HIS A 320 -15.21 16.46 0.74
C HIS A 320 -16.66 16.90 0.89
N GLN A 321 -16.93 18.07 1.49
CA GLN A 321 -18.29 18.58 1.67
C GLN A 321 -19.01 18.75 0.33
N LYS A 322 -18.36 19.34 -0.68
CA LYS A 322 -18.93 19.50 -2.01
C LYS A 322 -19.20 18.15 -2.69
N ALA A 323 -18.19 17.27 -2.72
CA ALA A 323 -18.29 16.01 -3.43
C ALA A 323 -19.24 15.01 -2.75
N ALA A 324 -19.33 15.02 -1.41
CA ALA A 324 -20.27 14.18 -0.68
C ALA A 324 -21.72 14.67 -0.81
N ALA A 325 -21.94 15.99 -0.95
CA ALA A 325 -23.28 16.55 -1.16
C ALA A 325 -23.89 16.18 -2.51
N ALA A 326 -23.08 15.84 -3.53
CA ALA A 326 -23.57 15.40 -4.84
C ALA A 326 -24.27 14.02 -4.82
N VAL A 327 -24.19 13.29 -3.69
CA VAL A 327 -24.74 11.94 -3.52
C VAL A 327 -25.93 11.91 -2.54
N ALA A 328 -26.21 13.02 -1.86
CA ALA A 328 -27.31 13.18 -0.90
C ALA A 328 -28.56 13.73 -1.57
#